data_AF-A0A7T5R3M1-F1
#
_entry.id   AF-A0A7T5R3M1-F1
#
_cell.length_a   1.000
_cell.length_b   1.000
_cell.length_c   1.000
_cell.angle_alpha   90.00
_cell.angle_beta   90.00
_cell.angle_gamma   90.00
#
_symmetry.space_group_name_H-M   'P 1'
#
loop_
_entity.id
_entity.type
_entity.pdbx_description
1 polymer ?
#
loop_
_entity_poly.entity_id
_entity_poly.type
_entity_poly.pdbx_seq_one_letter_code
_entity_poly.pdbx_strand_id
1 'polypeptide(L)'
;MSDWIECKSGFIVADVIRWHEPIWDNAKRGKNAKPKKIGERSITAEVKKEDPAEGWVWFSVLECESKPLTKKPVETYKAGTEIKRKRTTIERNGFDRMPWSDESARMVLVQERQAHKPN
;
A
#
# COMPACT_ATOMS: atom_id res chain seq x y z
N MET A 1 11.17 -16.68 9.11
CA MET A 1 9.79 -16.20 8.94
C MET A 1 9.79 -14.78 9.47
N SER A 2 9.53 -13.79 8.63
CA SER A 2 9.51 -12.41 9.11
C SER A 2 8.11 -12.12 9.64
N ASP A 3 8.03 -11.74 10.91
CA ASP A 3 6.75 -11.48 11.56
C ASP A 3 6.23 -10.10 11.14
N TRP A 4 5.18 -10.11 10.33
CA TRP A 4 4.45 -8.90 9.96
C TRP A 4 3.69 -8.38 11.18
N ILE A 5 3.77 -7.08 11.45
CA ILE A 5 3.10 -6.44 12.58
C ILE A 5 2.07 -5.43 12.09
N GLU A 6 0.88 -5.43 12.71
CA GLU A 6 -0.17 -4.46 12.43
C GLU A 6 0.34 -3.05 12.76
N CYS A 7 0.24 -2.12 11.81
CA CYS A 7 0.83 -0.79 11.97
C CYS A 7 -0.24 0.30 12.13
N LYS A 8 -0.47 0.72 13.38
CA LYS A 8 -1.48 1.75 13.73
C LYS A 8 -0.96 3.19 13.66
N SER A 9 0.36 3.40 13.68
CA SER A 9 0.99 4.72 13.70
C SER A 9 1.17 5.36 12.31
N GLY A 10 0.67 4.72 11.25
CA GLY A 10 1.06 5.02 9.88
C GLY A 10 2.46 4.48 9.53
N PHE A 11 2.80 4.50 8.24
CA PHE A 11 4.11 4.10 7.71
C PHE A 11 4.98 5.30 7.34
N ILE A 12 6.30 5.12 7.31
CA ILE A 12 7.31 6.12 6.93
C ILE A 12 8.14 5.64 5.74
N VAL A 13 8.99 6.51 5.18
CA VAL A 13 9.98 6.13 4.15
C VAL A 13 10.87 5.01 4.69
N ALA A 14 11.24 4.08 3.81
CA ALA A 14 11.96 2.84 4.09
C ALA A 14 11.16 1.75 4.84
N ASP A 15 9.92 2.01 5.31
CA ASP A 15 9.06 0.92 5.77
C ASP A 15 8.78 -0.04 4.59
N VAL A 16 8.87 -1.34 4.87
CA VAL A 16 8.29 -2.37 4.00
C VAL A 16 6.92 -2.71 4.54
N ILE A 17 5.88 -2.47 3.75
CA ILE A 17 4.49 -2.69 4.15
C ILE A 17 3.80 -3.71 3.26
N ARG A 18 2.79 -4.36 3.82
CA ARG A 18 1.89 -5.27 3.12
C ARG A 18 0.45 -4.81 3.29
N TRP A 19 -0.28 -4.71 2.19
CA TRP A 19 -1.70 -4.34 2.22
C TRP A 19 -2.50 -5.06 1.15
N HIS A 20 -3.83 -5.02 1.29
CA HIS A 20 -4.76 -5.63 0.36
C HIS A 20 -5.57 -4.58 -0.42
N GLU A 21 -5.69 -4.78 -1.73
CA GLU A 21 -6.51 -3.92 -2.60
C GLU A 21 -7.51 -4.75 -3.40
N PRO A 22 -8.79 -4.32 -3.49
CA PRO A 22 -9.74 -4.91 -4.41
C PRO A 22 -9.38 -4.57 -5.86
N ILE A 23 -9.53 -5.54 -6.76
CA ILE A 23 -9.37 -5.35 -8.20
C ILE A 23 -10.75 -5.24 -8.84
N TRP A 24 -10.96 -4.17 -9.59
CA TRP A 24 -12.24 -3.83 -10.21
C TRP A 24 -12.17 -3.96 -11.73
N ASP A 25 -13.23 -4.51 -12.32
CA ASP A 25 -13.43 -4.57 -13.76
C ASP A 25 -13.91 -3.22 -14.27
N ASN A 26 -12.98 -2.45 -14.84
CA ASN A 26 -13.24 -1.16 -15.46
C ASN A 26 -13.64 -1.29 -16.94
N ALA A 27 -13.92 -2.50 -17.43
CA ALA A 27 -14.37 -2.68 -18.82
C ALA A 27 -15.55 -1.73 -19.09
N LYS A 28 -15.44 -0.94 -20.17
CA LYS A 28 -16.42 0.06 -20.61
C LYS A 28 -17.80 -0.57 -20.81
N ARG A 29 -18.52 -0.76 -19.72
CA ARG A 29 -19.95 -0.99 -19.72
C ARG A 29 -20.58 0.41 -19.67
N GLY A 30 -21.70 0.60 -20.37
CA GLY A 30 -22.29 1.93 -20.63
C GLY A 30 -22.43 2.81 -19.39
N LYS A 31 -22.73 4.10 -19.57
CA LYS A 31 -22.64 5.20 -18.56
C LYS A 31 -23.15 4.91 -17.12
N ASN A 32 -23.95 3.87 -16.90
CA ASN A 32 -24.54 3.49 -15.61
C ASN A 32 -24.05 2.14 -15.03
N ALA A 33 -23.05 1.51 -15.63
CA ALA A 33 -22.58 0.21 -15.16
C ALA A 33 -21.69 0.35 -13.93
N LYS A 34 -22.12 -0.29 -12.83
CA LYS A 34 -21.33 -0.33 -11.59
C LYS A 34 -20.05 -1.15 -11.81
N PRO A 35 -18.88 -0.69 -11.31
CA PRO A 35 -17.66 -1.48 -11.34
C PRO A 35 -17.89 -2.79 -10.58
N LYS A 36 -17.50 -3.92 -11.20
CA LYS A 36 -17.61 -5.24 -10.58
C LYS A 36 -16.27 -5.63 -10.00
N LYS A 37 -16.24 -6.04 -8.73
CA LYS A 37 -15.05 -6.61 -8.11
C LYS A 37 -14.74 -7.94 -8.80
N ILE A 38 -13.53 -8.08 -9.34
CA ILE A 38 -13.08 -9.27 -10.07
C ILE A 38 -11.96 -10.03 -9.35
N GLY A 39 -11.44 -9.48 -8.26
CA GLY A 39 -10.43 -10.13 -7.44
C GLY A 39 -9.95 -9.22 -6.33
N GLU A 40 -8.92 -9.68 -5.65
CA GLU A 40 -8.12 -8.92 -4.70
C GLU A 40 -6.65 -9.16 -5.02
N ARG A 41 -5.78 -8.26 -4.57
CA ARG A 41 -4.34 -8.50 -4.53
C ARG A 41 -3.77 -8.13 -3.18
N SER A 42 -2.79 -8.91 -2.74
CA SER A 42 -1.87 -8.53 -1.67
C SER A 42 -0.64 -7.92 -2.31
N ILE A 43 -0.21 -6.77 -1.82
CA ILE A 43 0.97 -6.07 -2.30
C ILE A 43 1.92 -5.92 -1.12
N THR A 44 3.16 -6.35 -1.30
CA THR A 44 4.28 -6.06 -0.43
C THR A 44 5.19 -5.07 -1.14
N ALA A 45 5.48 -3.93 -0.52
CA ALA A 45 6.29 -2.89 -1.14
C ALA A 45 7.05 -2.05 -0.13
N GLU A 46 8.19 -1.50 -0.56
CA GLU A 46 8.99 -0.55 0.20
C GLU A 46 8.52 0.88 -0.09
N VAL A 47 8.34 1.69 0.96
CA VAL A 47 7.98 3.11 0.85
C VAL A 47 9.20 3.91 0.40
N LYS A 48 9.15 4.50 -0.80
CA LYS A 48 10.29 5.26 -1.36
C LYS A 48 10.24 6.75 -1.06
N LYS A 49 9.06 7.34 -1.20
CA LYS A 49 8.85 8.77 -0.91
C LYS A 49 7.37 9.05 -0.70
N GLU A 50 7.10 10.20 -0.12
CA GLU A 50 5.77 10.73 0.02
C GLU A 50 5.72 12.20 -0.32
N ASP A 51 4.53 12.65 -0.69
CA ASP A 51 4.17 14.04 -0.88
C ASP A 51 3.19 14.39 0.24
N PRO A 52 3.65 15.10 1.29
CA PRO A 52 2.81 15.46 2.42
C PRO A 52 1.66 16.42 2.05
N ALA A 53 1.82 17.24 1.02
CA ALA A 53 0.81 18.23 0.63
C ALA A 53 -0.41 17.56 -0.02
N GLU A 54 -0.17 16.58 -0.88
CA GLU A 54 -1.23 15.90 -1.64
C GLU A 54 -1.59 14.52 -1.08
N GLY A 55 -0.82 14.02 -0.11
CA GLY A 55 -1.02 12.72 0.55
C GLY A 55 -0.72 11.51 -0.35
N TRP A 56 0.09 11.70 -1.39
CA TRP A 56 0.53 10.62 -2.27
C TRP A 56 1.80 9.96 -1.76
N VAL A 57 1.89 8.65 -1.96
CA VAL A 57 3.05 7.85 -1.58
C VAL A 57 3.47 6.99 -2.76
N TRP A 58 4.78 6.90 -2.96
CA TRP A 58 5.40 6.07 -3.97
C TRP A 58 6.04 4.86 -3.30
N PHE A 59 5.82 3.71 -3.91
CA PHE A 59 6.28 2.42 -3.42
C PHE A 59 7.07 1.72 -4.51
N SER A 60 8.08 0.96 -4.11
CA SER A 60 8.71 -0.04 -4.98
C SER A 60 8.18 -1.41 -4.61
N VAL A 61 7.47 -2.06 -5.54
CA VAL A 61 6.85 -3.37 -5.31
C VAL A 61 7.93 -4.42 -5.11
N LEU A 62 7.82 -5.20 -4.05
CA LEU A 62 8.67 -6.36 -3.80
C LEU A 62 7.96 -7.65 -4.23
N GLU A 63 6.67 -7.73 -3.93
CA GLU A 63 5.84 -8.90 -4.23
C GLU A 63 4.39 -8.47 -4.45
N CYS A 64 3.70 -9.13 -5.37
CA CYS A 64 2.29 -8.91 -5.60
C CYS A 64 1.59 -10.22 -5.98
N GLU A 65 0.72 -10.68 -5.10
CA GLU A 65 -0.10 -11.86 -5.31
C GLU A 65 -1.54 -11.45 -5.60
N SER A 66 -2.22 -12.14 -6.52
CA SER A 66 -3.63 -11.88 -6.81
C SER A 66 -4.49 -13.10 -6.54
N LYS A 67 -5.70 -12.85 -6.07
CA LYS A 67 -6.78 -13.82 -5.89
C LYS A 67 -7.94 -13.43 -6.80
N PRO A 68 -8.02 -13.97 -8.03
CA PRO A 68 -9.17 -13.77 -8.90
C PRO A 68 -10.46 -14.31 -8.25
N LEU A 69 -11.54 -13.54 -8.34
CA LEU A 69 -12.91 -13.98 -8.02
C LEU A 69 -13.68 -14.43 -9.27
N THR A 70 -13.10 -14.22 -10.45
CA THR A 70 -13.69 -14.57 -11.75
C THR A 70 -12.64 -15.22 -12.63
N LYS A 71 -13.05 -15.83 -13.76
CA LYS A 71 -12.11 -16.36 -14.76
C LYS A 71 -11.33 -15.28 -15.52
N LYS A 72 -11.59 -13.99 -15.25
CA LYS A 72 -10.87 -12.90 -15.89
C LYS A 72 -9.45 -12.83 -15.32
N PRO A 73 -8.43 -12.61 -16.17
CA PRO A 73 -7.09 -12.33 -15.68
C PRO A 73 -7.11 -11.04 -14.87
N VAL A 74 -6.41 -11.06 -13.75
CA VAL A 74 -6.23 -9.91 -12.85
C VAL A 74 -4.78 -9.47 -12.91
N GLU A 75 -4.58 -8.16 -12.98
CA GLU A 75 -3.25 -7.57 -13.13
C GLU A 75 -2.51 -7.56 -11.79
N THR A 76 -1.32 -8.18 -11.78
CA THR A 76 -0.34 -8.11 -10.70
C THR A 76 0.79 -7.17 -11.08
N TYR A 77 1.44 -6.60 -10.07
CA TYR A 77 2.65 -5.82 -10.29
C TYR A 77 3.88 -6.73 -10.28
N LYS A 78 4.85 -6.42 -11.13
CA LYS A 78 6.15 -7.09 -11.09
C LYS A 78 6.97 -6.52 -9.94
N ALA A 79 7.86 -7.34 -9.39
CA ALA A 79 8.87 -6.85 -8.46
C ALA A 79 9.72 -5.76 -9.14
N GLY A 80 10.06 -4.71 -8.39
CA GLY A 80 10.74 -3.51 -8.87
C GLY A 80 9.83 -2.47 -9.53
N THR A 81 8.55 -2.76 -9.77
CA THR A 81 7.63 -1.75 -10.32
C THR A 81 7.39 -0.64 -9.29
N GLU A 82 7.56 0.62 -9.71
CA GLU A 82 7.14 1.76 -8.92
C GLU A 82 5.63 1.99 -9.07
N ILE A 83 4.93 2.06 -7.94
CA ILE A 83 3.50 2.36 -7.90
C ILE A 83 3.21 3.57 -7.01
N LYS A 84 2.16 4.30 -7.35
CA LYS A 84 1.70 5.49 -6.60
C LYS A 84 0.32 5.22 -6.00
N ARG A 85 0.14 5.51 -4.72
CA ARG A 85 -1.15 5.38 -3.99
C ARG A 85 -1.39 6.54 -3.04
N LYS A 86 -2.66 6.87 -2.77
CA LYS A 86 -3.01 7.79 -1.69
C LYS A 86 -2.79 7.09 -0.36
N ARG A 87 -2.08 7.74 0.57
CA ARG A 87 -1.84 7.24 1.93
C ARG A 87 -3.13 6.80 2.61
N THR A 88 -4.16 7.64 2.56
CA THR A 88 -5.48 7.38 3.15
C THR A 88 -6.16 6.13 2.62
N THR A 89 -5.89 5.71 1.39
CA THR A 89 -6.48 4.49 0.82
C THR A 89 -5.87 3.23 1.45
N ILE A 90 -4.57 3.27 1.73
CA ILE A 90 -3.86 2.16 2.38
C ILE A 90 -4.24 2.11 3.86
N GLU A 91 -4.15 3.24 4.55
CA GLU A 91 -4.46 3.33 5.98
C GLU A 91 -5.90 2.91 6.29
N ARG A 92 -6.88 3.28 5.43
CA ARG A 92 -8.29 2.89 5.61
C ARG A 92 -8.52 1.38 5.48
N ASN A 93 -7.80 0.71 4.60
CA ASN A 93 -7.98 -0.73 4.39
C ASN A 93 -7.17 -1.57 5.39
N GLY A 94 -6.33 -0.93 6.19
CA GLY A 94 -5.36 -1.60 7.05
C GLY A 94 -4.13 -2.06 6.26
N PHE A 95 -3.00 -2.10 6.96
CA PHE A 95 -1.75 -2.60 6.43
C PHE A 95 -0.90 -3.15 7.58
N ASP A 96 -0.06 -4.12 7.24
CA ASP A 96 0.99 -4.61 8.12
C ASP A 96 2.33 -4.02 7.69
N ARG A 97 3.28 -3.95 8.60
CA ARG A 97 4.67 -3.61 8.29
C ARG A 97 5.63 -4.69 8.73
N MET A 98 6.77 -4.72 8.06
CA MET A 98 7.93 -5.44 8.55
C MET A 98 8.57 -4.65 9.70
N PRO A 99 8.94 -5.28 10.82
CA PRO A 99 9.75 -4.62 11.84
C PRO A 99 11.12 -4.27 11.28
N TRP A 100 11.66 -3.12 11.70
CA TRP A 100 13.04 -2.76 11.36
C TRP A 100 14.00 -3.59 12.20
N SER A 101 15.24 -3.75 11.72
CA SER A 101 16.30 -4.34 12.53
C SER A 101 16.61 -3.48 13.77
N ASP A 102 16.50 -2.16 13.63
CA ASP A 102 16.56 -1.17 14.70
C ASP A 102 15.23 -0.40 14.77
N GLU A 103 14.35 -0.83 15.66
CA GLU A 103 13.05 -0.21 15.87
C GLU A 103 13.15 1.12 16.63
N SER A 104 14.22 1.36 17.39
CA SER A 104 14.46 2.64 18.05
C SER A 104 14.76 3.74 17.04
N ALA A 105 15.56 3.45 16.01
CA ALA A 105 15.79 4.37 14.89
C ALA A 105 14.48 4.73 14.17
N ARG A 106 13.62 3.75 13.93
CA ARG A 106 12.29 3.99 13.33
C ARG A 106 11.44 4.93 14.18
N MET A 107 11.44 4.75 15.50
CA MET A 107 10.65 5.57 16.43
C MET A 107 11.03 7.05 16.37
N VAL A 108 12.33 7.37 16.26
CA VAL A 108 12.81 8.75 16.09
C VAL A 108 12.23 9.36 14.82
N LEU A 109 12.32 8.66 13.68
CA LEU A 109 11.79 9.14 12.41
C LEU A 109 10.27 9.32 12.43
N VAL A 110 9.55 8.44 13.13
CA VAL A 110 8.09 8.58 13.32
C VAL A 110 7.78 9.85 14.13
N GLN A 111 8.52 10.12 15.19
CA GLN A 111 8.33 11.31 16.02
C GLN A 111 8.60 12.60 15.23
N GLU A 112 9.71 12.65 14.48
CA GLU A 112 10.05 13.78 13.60
C GLU A 112 8.93 14.03 12.58
N ARG A 113 8.46 12.96 11.94
CA ARG A 113 7.36 13.03 10.97
C ARG A 113 6.04 13.50 11.58
N GLN A 114 5.76 13.15 12.83
CA GLN A 114 4.57 13.62 13.54
C GLN A 114 4.68 15.10 13.94
N ALA A 115 5.86 15.55 14.37
CA ALA A 115 6.13 16.95 14.69
C ALA A 115 6.00 17.88 13.47
N HIS A 116 6.27 17.35 12.27
CA HIS A 116 6.18 18.09 11.01
C HIS A 116 4.82 18.02 10.29
N LYS A 117 3.77 17.45 10.89
CA LYS A 117 2.43 17.55 10.31
C LYS A 117 1.93 19.00 10.41
N PRO A 118 1.70 19.71 9.29
CA PRO A 118 1.07 21.03 9.35
C PRO A 118 -0.35 20.88 9.92
N ASN A 119 -0.72 21.81 10.81
CA ASN A 119 -2.06 21.95 11.40
C ASN A 119 -3.14 22.12 10.32
#